data_AF-A0A090KXT4-F1
#
_entry.id   AF-A0A090KXT4-F1
#
_cell.length_a   1.000
_cell.length_b   1.000
_cell.length_c   1.000
_cell.angle_alpha   90.00
_cell.angle_beta   90.00
_cell.angle_gamma   90.00
#
_symmetry.space_group_name_H-M   'P 1'
#
loop_
_entity.id
_entity.type
_entity.pdbx_description
1 polymer ?
#
loop_
_entity_poly.entity_id
_entity_poly.type
_entity_poly.pdbx_seq_one_letter_code
_entity_poly.pdbx_strand_id
1 'polypeptide(L)'
;MASTQEISQLAQQYQEEFQRNVIETGDVVTQTAREAVTTIQQKVDNLTPAALGWKDHFVGIITNFGEATINNKEIFTMMFWSSIMVLGCKIAATLTHYLIHPFVGMVLDGSTALYLSAIFIPVYAHFKQSREPLNDEKSRFRLLAWAAIQGVIVGYIQTESFLISSDPLAFMGLAIMGVSALFLHPILGGNRLNYLVGIVGSGFGFHFVLGLILGQLGFIYLFMALLYSVAAFILLQHYIQASSSTNMVHLYMYYNFIAIIYIQLVFYYIFGYTKADYKKLTAAQAHSAK
;
A
#
# COMPACT_ATOMS: atom_id res chain seq x y z
N MET A 1 49.43 26.87 -53.55
CA MET A 1 48.33 27.81 -53.33
C MET A 1 47.05 27.15 -53.85
N ALA A 2 46.44 26.31 -53.02
CA ALA A 2 45.05 25.89 -53.23
C ALA A 2 44.19 27.14 -52.99
N SER A 3 43.42 27.54 -53.99
CA SER A 3 42.80 28.85 -54.02
C SER A 3 41.69 28.93 -52.97
N THR A 4 41.51 30.11 -52.39
CA THR A 4 40.43 30.45 -51.45
C THR A 4 39.03 30.08 -51.97
N GLN A 5 38.89 29.83 -53.28
CA GLN A 5 37.69 29.28 -53.93
C GLN A 5 37.39 27.83 -53.55
N GLU A 6 38.38 26.94 -53.42
CA GLU A 6 38.15 25.53 -53.08
C GLU A 6 37.66 25.37 -51.63
N ILE A 7 38.19 26.20 -50.72
CA ILE A 7 37.74 26.24 -49.32
C ILE A 7 36.32 26.79 -49.22
N SER A 8 35.98 27.81 -50.01
CA SER A 8 34.63 28.37 -50.07
C SER A 8 33.60 27.39 -50.64
N GLN A 9 33.99 26.58 -51.64
CA GLN A 9 33.12 25.57 -52.22
C GLN A 9 32.88 24.39 -51.26
N LEU A 10 33.91 23.94 -50.55
CA LEU A 10 33.76 22.92 -49.52
C LEU A 10 32.84 23.39 -48.37
N ALA A 11 32.99 24.65 -47.94
CA ALA A 11 32.15 25.21 -46.88
C ALA A 11 30.67 25.29 -47.28
N GLN A 12 30.39 25.68 -48.54
CA GLN A 12 29.03 25.68 -49.07
C GLN A 12 28.45 24.26 -49.18
N GLN A 13 29.26 23.30 -49.64
CA GLN A 13 28.83 21.90 -49.72
C GLN A 13 28.49 21.32 -48.34
N TYR A 14 29.32 21.54 -47.32
CA TYR A 14 29.03 21.08 -45.96
C TYR A 14 27.80 21.77 -45.34
N GLN A 15 27.57 23.04 -45.66
CA GLN A 15 26.39 23.76 -45.20
C GLN A 15 25.11 23.21 -45.83
N GLU A 16 25.14 22.88 -47.12
CA GLU A 16 24.01 22.25 -47.81
C GLU A 16 23.76 20.81 -47.37
N GLU A 17 24.81 20.00 -47.16
CA GLU A 17 24.70 18.65 -46.61
C GLU A 17 24.16 18.66 -45.17
N PHE A 18 24.59 19.63 -44.35
CA PHE A 18 24.08 19.81 -42.99
C PHE A 18 22.61 20.23 -43.00
N GLN A 19 22.21 21.19 -43.83
CA GLN A 19 20.80 21.59 -43.93
C GLN A 19 19.91 20.45 -44.47
N ARG A 20 20.39 19.67 -45.43
CA ARG A 20 19.67 18.51 -45.97
C ARG A 20 19.50 17.42 -44.92
N ASN A 21 20.56 17.08 -44.20
CA ASN A 21 20.51 16.06 -43.14
C ASN A 21 19.68 16.52 -41.93
N VAL A 22 19.67 17.80 -41.58
CA VAL A 22 18.83 18.35 -40.50
C VAL A 22 17.35 18.32 -40.87
N ILE A 23 17.00 18.57 -42.14
CA ILE A 23 15.62 18.50 -42.62
C ILE A 23 15.15 17.03 -42.69
N GLU A 24 15.94 16.12 -43.27
CA GLU A 24 15.60 14.68 -43.31
C GLU A 24 15.53 14.05 -41.90
N THR A 25 16.47 14.38 -41.01
CA THR A 25 16.45 13.87 -39.63
C THR A 25 15.35 14.52 -38.80
N GLY A 26 15.04 15.80 -39.06
CA GLY A 26 13.96 16.53 -38.42
C GLY A 26 12.59 15.95 -38.74
N ASP A 27 12.33 15.59 -40.00
CA ASP A 27 11.08 14.96 -40.41
C ASP A 27 10.95 13.52 -39.87
N VAL A 28 12.03 12.73 -39.87
CA VAL A 28 12.03 11.37 -39.30
C VAL A 28 11.85 11.38 -37.77
N VAL A 29 12.48 12.32 -37.05
CA VAL A 29 12.28 12.49 -35.60
C VAL A 29 10.87 12.99 -35.29
N THR A 30 10.34 13.92 -36.09
CA THR A 30 8.97 14.43 -35.92
C THR A 30 7.93 13.35 -36.24
N GLN A 31 8.17 12.52 -37.25
CA GLN A 31 7.30 11.41 -37.59
C GLN A 31 7.36 10.31 -36.54
N THR A 32 8.54 9.92 -36.08
CA THR A 32 8.71 8.94 -34.98
C THR A 32 8.10 9.44 -33.68
N ALA A 33 8.24 10.74 -33.36
CA ALA A 33 7.60 11.36 -32.20
C ALA A 33 6.08 11.39 -32.35
N ARG A 34 5.54 11.69 -33.53
CA ARG A 34 4.10 11.64 -33.81
C ARG A 34 3.55 10.22 -33.73
N GLU A 35 4.26 9.23 -34.22
CA GLU A 35 3.91 7.80 -34.14
C GLU A 35 3.96 7.28 -32.70
N ALA A 36 4.97 7.67 -31.92
CA ALA A 36 5.05 7.35 -30.49
C ALA A 36 3.94 8.04 -29.69
N VAL A 37 3.67 9.33 -29.96
CA VAL A 37 2.58 10.07 -29.33
C VAL A 37 1.22 9.49 -29.70
N THR A 38 0.98 9.13 -30.96
CA THR A 38 -0.29 8.49 -31.38
C THR A 38 -0.45 7.08 -30.82
N THR A 39 0.64 6.30 -30.71
CA THR A 39 0.61 4.98 -30.07
C THR A 39 0.34 5.08 -28.56
N ILE A 40 0.95 6.05 -27.88
CA ILE A 40 0.71 6.33 -26.47
C ILE A 40 -0.71 6.87 -26.28
N GLN A 41 -1.16 7.78 -27.14
CA GLN A 41 -2.51 8.34 -27.10
C GLN A 41 -3.56 7.24 -27.32
N GLN A 42 -3.39 6.36 -28.31
CA GLN A 42 -4.26 5.19 -28.49
C GLN A 42 -4.25 4.25 -27.27
N LYS A 43 -3.09 4.00 -26.65
CA LYS A 43 -3.03 3.21 -25.42
C LYS A 43 -3.73 3.90 -24.25
N VAL A 44 -3.59 5.22 -24.13
CA VAL A 44 -4.29 6.04 -23.12
C VAL A 44 -5.80 6.05 -23.37
N ASP A 45 -6.23 6.22 -24.62
CA ASP A 45 -7.63 6.23 -25.04
C ASP A 45 -8.29 4.86 -24.85
N ASN A 46 -7.52 3.77 -24.96
CA ASN A 46 -7.98 2.41 -24.65
C ASN A 46 -7.99 2.09 -23.15
N LEU A 47 -7.12 2.72 -22.36
CA LEU A 47 -7.04 2.53 -20.90
C LEU A 47 -8.01 3.44 -20.15
N THR A 48 -8.38 4.59 -20.70
CA THR A 48 -9.26 5.59 -20.07
C THR A 48 -10.66 5.03 -19.76
N PRO A 49 -11.33 4.29 -20.67
CA PRO A 49 -12.63 3.67 -20.38
C PRO A 49 -12.53 2.60 -19.28
N ALA A 50 -11.45 1.82 -19.27
CA ALA A 50 -11.22 0.82 -18.24
C ALA A 50 -10.96 1.48 -16.87
N ALA A 51 -10.15 2.54 -16.83
CA ALA A 51 -9.87 3.29 -15.61
C ALA A 51 -11.12 4.01 -15.07
N LEU A 52 -11.95 4.59 -15.96
CA LEU A 52 -13.23 5.19 -15.59
C LEU A 52 -14.23 4.15 -15.07
N GLY A 53 -14.32 2.98 -15.72
CA GLY A 53 -15.14 1.87 -15.25
C GLY A 53 -14.73 1.36 -13.86
N TRP A 54 -13.43 1.26 -13.59
CA TRP A 54 -12.93 0.95 -12.25
C TRP A 54 -13.28 2.03 -11.23
N LYS A 55 -13.12 3.32 -11.59
CA LYS A 55 -13.51 4.44 -10.73
C LYS A 55 -14.98 4.33 -10.33
N ASP A 56 -15.87 4.15 -11.29
CA ASP A 56 -17.31 4.12 -11.05
C ASP A 56 -17.71 2.86 -10.26
N HIS A 57 -17.06 1.73 -10.50
CA HIS A 57 -17.23 0.52 -9.69
C HIS A 57 -16.79 0.74 -8.23
N PHE A 58 -15.61 1.33 -8.00
CA PHE A 58 -15.12 1.63 -6.65
C PHE A 58 -15.99 2.66 -5.91
N VAL A 59 -16.40 3.73 -6.60
CA VAL A 59 -17.34 4.72 -6.05
C VAL A 59 -18.66 4.03 -5.71
N GLY A 60 -19.17 3.18 -6.61
CA GLY A 60 -20.35 2.37 -6.38
C GLY A 60 -20.21 1.51 -5.12
N ILE A 61 -19.06 0.89 -4.87
CA ILE A 61 -18.83 0.11 -3.66
C ILE A 61 -18.88 0.93 -2.39
N ILE A 62 -18.19 2.07 -2.39
CA ILE A 62 -18.04 2.91 -1.20
C ILE A 62 -19.37 3.61 -0.86
N THR A 63 -20.19 3.92 -1.87
CA THR A 63 -21.44 4.68 -1.71
C THR A 63 -22.69 3.80 -1.65
N ASN A 64 -22.58 2.49 -1.88
CA ASN A 64 -23.71 1.58 -1.77
C ASN A 64 -24.03 1.25 -0.31
N PHE A 65 -24.99 1.98 0.24
CA PHE A 65 -25.56 1.77 1.57
C PHE A 65 -26.93 1.06 1.54
N GLY A 66 -27.27 0.42 0.42
CA GLY A 66 -28.51 -0.34 0.28
C GLY A 66 -28.57 -1.53 1.24
N GLU A 67 -29.77 -2.09 1.39
CA GLU A 67 -30.00 -3.27 2.22
C GLU A 67 -29.12 -4.44 1.78
N ALA A 68 -28.43 -5.06 2.73
CA ALA A 68 -27.57 -6.20 2.49
C ALA A 68 -27.62 -7.14 3.70
N THR A 69 -27.53 -8.45 3.45
CA THR A 69 -27.47 -9.44 4.52
C THR A 69 -26.10 -9.38 5.18
N ILE A 70 -26.04 -8.87 6.40
CA ILE A 70 -24.81 -8.74 7.18
C ILE A 70 -24.56 -10.03 7.95
N ASN A 71 -23.49 -10.74 7.59
CA ASN A 71 -22.99 -11.87 8.38
C ASN A 71 -21.94 -11.38 9.40
N ASN A 72 -22.41 -11.06 10.60
CA ASN A 72 -21.55 -10.55 11.68
C ASN A 72 -20.46 -11.54 12.12
N LYS A 73 -20.69 -12.86 12.04
CA LYS A 73 -19.70 -13.89 12.40
C LYS A 73 -18.54 -13.93 11.40
N GLU A 74 -18.82 -13.74 10.12
CA GLU A 74 -17.79 -13.66 9.09
C GLU A 74 -16.99 -12.36 9.22
N ILE A 75 -17.64 -11.23 9.51
CA ILE A 75 -16.96 -9.96 9.77
C ILE A 75 -16.06 -10.05 11.01
N PHE A 76 -16.54 -10.68 12.09
CA PHE A 76 -15.73 -10.98 13.27
C PHE A 76 -14.50 -11.81 12.87
N THR A 77 -14.71 -12.92 12.15
CA THR A 77 -13.64 -13.81 11.70
C THR A 77 -12.60 -13.06 10.88
N MET A 78 -13.05 -12.25 9.92
CA MET A 78 -12.20 -11.44 9.06
C MET A 78 -11.32 -10.50 9.89
N MET A 79 -11.94 -9.65 10.71
CA MET A 79 -11.22 -8.63 11.49
C MET A 79 -10.29 -9.25 12.54
N PHE A 80 -10.76 -10.28 13.24
CA PHE A 80 -10.01 -10.93 14.30
C PHE A 80 -8.81 -11.69 13.76
N TRP A 81 -8.94 -12.41 12.64
CA TRP A 81 -7.79 -13.07 12.04
C TRP A 81 -6.84 -12.11 11.33
N SER A 82 -7.33 -11.02 10.74
CA SER A 82 -6.45 -9.94 10.27
C SER A 82 -5.63 -9.37 11.43
N SER A 83 -6.21 -9.23 12.63
CA SER A 83 -5.49 -8.84 13.84
C SER A 83 -4.38 -9.84 14.19
N ILE A 84 -4.70 -11.15 14.23
CA ILE A 84 -3.71 -12.21 14.48
C ILE A 84 -2.57 -12.16 13.46
N MET A 85 -2.88 -11.92 12.18
CA MET A 85 -1.88 -11.79 11.13
C MET A 85 -0.97 -10.58 11.32
N VAL A 86 -1.54 -9.40 11.63
CA VAL A 86 -0.76 -8.20 11.94
C VAL A 86 0.14 -8.46 13.15
N LEU A 87 -0.39 -9.12 14.20
CA LEU A 87 0.39 -9.49 15.38
C LEU A 87 1.54 -10.45 15.03
N GLY A 88 1.27 -11.52 14.28
CA GLY A 88 2.28 -12.48 13.83
C GLY A 88 3.36 -11.83 12.98
N CYS A 89 2.97 -10.93 12.08
CA CYS A 89 3.88 -10.08 11.31
C CYS A 89 4.74 -9.20 12.22
N LYS A 90 4.17 -8.57 13.25
CA LYS A 90 4.92 -7.73 14.19
C LYS A 90 5.91 -8.54 15.03
N ILE A 91 5.51 -9.72 15.52
CA ILE A 91 6.42 -10.63 16.23
C ILE A 91 7.61 -11.01 15.33
N ALA A 92 7.33 -11.43 14.09
CA ALA A 92 8.39 -11.77 13.13
C ALA A 92 9.29 -10.57 12.80
N ALA A 93 8.71 -9.38 12.64
CA ALA A 93 9.47 -8.15 12.40
C ALA A 93 10.39 -7.80 13.57
N THR A 94 9.90 -7.90 14.80
CA THR A 94 10.69 -7.70 16.02
C THR A 94 11.82 -8.72 16.13
N LEU A 95 11.56 -10.00 15.84
CA LEU A 95 12.59 -11.03 15.81
C LEU A 95 13.67 -10.72 14.77
N THR A 96 13.29 -10.31 13.56
CA THR A 96 14.26 -9.87 12.55
C THR A 96 15.11 -8.72 13.05
N HIS A 97 14.48 -7.68 13.59
CA HIS A 97 15.18 -6.49 14.06
C HIS A 97 16.30 -6.82 15.05
N TYR A 98 16.05 -7.73 15.99
CA TYR A 98 17.01 -8.04 17.04
C TYR A 98 17.95 -9.21 16.75
N LEU A 99 17.51 -10.21 15.98
CA LEU A 99 18.24 -11.49 15.85
C LEU A 99 18.71 -11.78 14.44
N ILE A 100 17.87 -11.50 13.43
CA ILE A 100 18.02 -12.07 12.09
C ILE A 100 18.46 -11.02 11.05
N HIS A 101 18.49 -9.73 11.42
CA HIS A 101 18.80 -8.62 10.52
C HIS A 101 20.09 -8.82 9.69
N PRO A 102 21.24 -9.23 10.26
CA PRO A 102 22.46 -9.45 9.47
C PRO A 102 22.29 -10.53 8.41
N PHE A 103 21.53 -11.59 8.72
CA PHE A 103 21.31 -12.70 7.79
C PHE A 103 20.38 -12.31 6.65
N VAL A 104 19.32 -11.55 6.95
CA VAL A 104 18.42 -11.01 5.91
C VAL A 104 19.19 -10.05 5.00
N GLY A 105 20.04 -9.19 5.56
CA GLY A 105 20.84 -8.22 4.80
C GLY A 105 21.92 -8.85 3.91
N MET A 106 22.35 -10.09 4.16
CA MET A 106 23.23 -10.83 3.24
C MET A 106 22.53 -11.26 1.94
N VAL A 107 21.20 -11.39 1.98
CA VAL A 107 20.40 -11.90 0.86
C VAL A 107 19.63 -10.79 0.16
N LEU A 108 19.13 -9.82 0.92
CA LEU A 108 18.25 -8.76 0.43
C LEU A 108 18.85 -7.38 0.68
N ASP A 109 18.90 -6.56 -0.37
CA ASP A 109 19.04 -5.12 -0.21
C ASP A 109 17.68 -4.49 0.14
N GLY A 110 17.69 -3.22 0.55
CA GLY A 110 16.47 -2.50 0.95
C GLY A 110 15.42 -2.41 -0.16
N SER A 111 15.86 -2.22 -1.41
CA SER A 111 14.98 -2.12 -2.58
C SER A 111 14.30 -3.46 -2.88
N THR A 112 15.05 -4.58 -2.91
CA THR A 112 14.48 -5.91 -3.13
C THR A 112 13.53 -6.28 -2.00
N ALA A 113 13.89 -6.00 -0.75
CA ALA A 113 13.01 -6.20 0.40
C ALA A 113 11.69 -5.43 0.25
N LEU A 114 11.75 -4.17 -0.21
CA LEU A 114 10.55 -3.37 -0.46
C LEU A 114 9.66 -3.98 -1.54
N TYR A 115 10.21 -4.36 -2.70
CA TYR A 115 9.41 -4.99 -3.77
C TYR A 115 8.82 -6.35 -3.34
N LEU A 116 9.58 -7.16 -2.60
CA LEU A 116 9.10 -8.43 -2.07
C LEU A 116 7.91 -8.23 -1.13
N SER A 117 8.01 -7.28 -0.20
CA SER A 117 6.96 -7.01 0.78
C SER A 117 5.75 -6.31 0.17
N ALA A 118 5.96 -5.35 -0.73
CA ALA A 118 4.90 -4.52 -1.29
C ALA A 118 4.22 -5.09 -2.54
N ILE A 119 4.81 -6.10 -3.21
CA ILE A 119 4.26 -6.62 -4.46
C ILE A 119 4.28 -8.15 -4.48
N PHE A 120 5.47 -8.77 -4.44
CA PHE A 120 5.58 -10.19 -4.77
C PHE A 120 4.89 -11.10 -3.75
N ILE A 121 5.08 -10.87 -2.44
CA ILE A 121 4.42 -11.68 -1.39
C ILE A 121 2.89 -11.50 -1.44
N PRO A 122 2.35 -10.26 -1.41
CA PRO A 122 0.91 -10.04 -1.51
C PRO A 122 0.26 -10.71 -2.73
N VAL A 123 0.88 -10.55 -3.90
CA VAL A 123 0.39 -11.11 -5.16
C VAL A 123 0.46 -12.64 -5.15
N TYR A 124 1.59 -13.21 -4.72
CA TYR A 124 1.77 -14.66 -4.66
C TYR A 124 0.79 -15.30 -3.67
N ALA A 125 0.66 -14.73 -2.47
CA ALA A 125 -0.26 -15.23 -1.45
C ALA A 125 -1.72 -15.15 -1.92
N HIS A 126 -2.11 -14.05 -2.58
CA HIS A 126 -3.42 -13.93 -3.21
C HIS A 126 -3.65 -15.05 -4.24
N PHE A 127 -2.74 -15.21 -5.21
CA PHE A 127 -2.89 -16.22 -6.26
C PHE A 127 -2.95 -17.64 -5.68
N LYS A 128 -2.11 -17.94 -4.68
CA LYS A 128 -2.07 -19.25 -4.06
C LYS A 128 -3.36 -19.53 -3.29
N GLN A 129 -3.90 -18.54 -2.58
CA GLN A 129 -5.14 -18.70 -1.83
C GLN A 129 -6.38 -18.72 -2.73
N SER A 130 -6.40 -17.96 -3.82
CA SER A 130 -7.55 -17.89 -4.73
C SER A 130 -7.67 -19.11 -5.64
N ARG A 131 -6.55 -19.68 -6.09
CA ARG A 131 -6.53 -20.86 -6.99
C ARG A 131 -6.50 -22.19 -6.27
N GLU A 132 -5.91 -22.24 -5.08
CA GLU A 132 -5.79 -23.47 -4.27
C GLU A 132 -6.35 -23.24 -2.86
N PRO A 133 -7.66 -22.93 -2.74
CA PRO A 133 -8.28 -22.74 -1.44
C PRO A 133 -8.18 -24.04 -0.62
N LEU A 134 -7.78 -23.90 0.64
CA LEU A 134 -7.79 -25.01 1.59
C LEU A 134 -9.08 -24.98 2.42
N ASN A 135 -9.22 -25.95 3.31
CA ASN A 135 -10.21 -25.84 4.37
C ASN A 135 -9.95 -24.58 5.23
N ASP A 136 -10.99 -24.12 5.92
CA ASP A 136 -10.99 -22.85 6.65
C ASP A 136 -9.80 -22.69 7.60
N GLU A 137 -9.52 -23.71 8.42
CA GLU A 137 -8.38 -23.71 9.35
C GLU A 137 -7.04 -23.57 8.62
N LYS A 138 -6.77 -24.44 7.64
CA LYS A 138 -5.47 -24.43 6.95
C LYS A 138 -5.27 -23.16 6.14
N SER A 139 -6.34 -22.56 5.60
CA SER A 139 -6.24 -21.26 4.91
C SER A 139 -5.84 -20.13 5.86
N ARG A 140 -6.40 -20.09 7.08
CA ARG A 140 -6.00 -19.11 8.11
C ARG A 140 -4.52 -19.25 8.48
N PHE A 141 -4.06 -20.46 8.75
CA PHE A 141 -2.65 -20.70 9.10
C PHE A 141 -1.69 -20.46 7.94
N ARG A 142 -2.08 -20.79 6.70
CA ARG A 142 -1.28 -20.46 5.51
C ARG A 142 -1.10 -18.96 5.38
N LEU A 143 -2.17 -18.17 5.52
CA LEU A 143 -2.10 -16.72 5.41
C LEU A 143 -1.33 -16.10 6.59
N LEU A 144 -1.44 -16.67 7.79
CA LEU A 144 -0.60 -16.29 8.93
C LEU A 144 0.88 -16.56 8.66
N ALA A 145 1.23 -17.68 8.04
CA ALA A 145 2.62 -17.97 7.65
C ALA A 145 3.15 -16.93 6.64
N TRP A 146 2.34 -16.55 5.64
CA TRP A 146 2.69 -15.45 4.73
C TRP A 146 2.86 -14.11 5.44
N ALA A 147 1.99 -13.80 6.40
CA ALA A 147 2.11 -12.60 7.22
C ALA A 147 3.40 -12.59 8.06
N ALA A 148 3.81 -13.74 8.61
CA ALA A 148 5.06 -13.87 9.35
C ALA A 148 6.29 -13.70 8.43
N ILE A 149 6.29 -14.32 7.24
CA ILE A 149 7.35 -14.14 6.23
C ILE A 149 7.44 -12.66 5.83
N GLN A 150 6.32 -12.02 5.58
CA GLN A 150 6.28 -10.60 5.26
C GLN A 150 6.79 -9.76 6.44
N GLY A 151 6.46 -10.14 7.67
CA GLY A 151 6.99 -9.55 8.89
C GLY A 151 8.50 -9.59 8.98
N VAL A 152 9.13 -10.71 8.59
CA VAL A 152 10.59 -10.81 8.54
C VAL A 152 11.18 -9.71 7.64
N ILE A 153 10.64 -9.55 6.44
CA ILE A 153 11.12 -8.56 5.46
C ILE A 153 10.80 -7.12 5.91
N VAL A 154 9.59 -6.89 6.43
CA VAL A 154 9.18 -5.58 6.95
C VAL A 154 10.06 -5.15 8.13
N GLY A 155 10.40 -6.07 9.04
CA GLY A 155 11.31 -5.79 10.15
C GLY A 155 12.71 -5.41 9.68
N TYR A 156 13.21 -6.04 8.61
CA TYR A 156 14.45 -5.64 7.96
C TYR A 156 14.38 -4.21 7.43
N ILE A 157 13.32 -3.86 6.68
CA ILE A 157 13.10 -2.50 6.14
C ILE A 157 13.01 -1.46 7.26
N GLN A 158 12.34 -1.79 8.36
CA GLN A 158 12.01 -0.82 9.42
C GLN A 158 13.14 -0.59 10.44
N THR A 159 14.22 -1.39 10.41
CA THR A 159 15.21 -1.45 11.50
C THR A 159 15.78 -0.09 11.93
N GLU A 160 15.99 0.84 11.01
CA GLU A 160 16.58 2.16 11.31
C GLU A 160 15.57 3.30 11.47
N SER A 161 14.26 3.00 11.42
CA SER A 161 13.23 4.03 11.46
C SER A 161 12.90 4.47 12.90
N PHE A 162 12.76 5.78 13.10
CA PHE A 162 12.24 6.33 14.37
C PHE A 162 10.73 6.13 14.53
N LEU A 163 10.00 5.74 13.48
CA LEU A 163 8.54 5.60 13.50
C LEU A 163 8.06 4.32 14.17
N ILE A 164 8.97 3.39 14.52
CA ILE A 164 8.63 2.14 15.21
C ILE A 164 7.82 2.42 16.49
N SER A 165 8.15 3.48 17.24
CA SER A 165 7.46 3.84 18.48
C SER A 165 6.14 4.60 18.28
N SER A 166 5.84 5.04 17.06
CA SER A 166 4.71 5.92 16.73
C SER A 166 3.60 5.20 15.95
N ASP A 167 3.74 3.90 15.72
CA ASP A 167 2.77 3.04 15.03
C ASP A 167 1.57 2.74 15.94
N PRO A 168 0.34 3.15 15.59
CA PRO A 168 -0.85 2.72 16.32
C PRO A 168 -0.93 1.20 16.32
N LEU A 169 -1.28 0.58 17.45
CA LEU A 169 -1.38 -0.88 17.58
C LEU A 169 -2.51 -1.43 16.70
N ALA A 170 -2.25 -1.60 15.41
CA ALA A 170 -3.25 -1.89 14.39
C ALA A 170 -3.95 -3.24 14.65
N PHE A 171 -3.21 -4.22 15.17
CA PHE A 171 -3.78 -5.51 15.57
C PHE A 171 -4.86 -5.35 16.66
N MET A 172 -4.67 -4.48 17.65
CA MET A 172 -5.69 -4.24 18.68
C MET A 172 -6.92 -3.53 18.09
N GLY A 173 -6.71 -2.54 17.22
CA GLY A 173 -7.80 -1.85 16.53
C GLY A 173 -8.67 -2.84 15.74
N LEU A 174 -8.04 -3.73 14.97
CA LEU A 174 -8.73 -4.79 14.24
C LEU A 174 -9.45 -5.80 15.16
N ALA A 175 -8.84 -6.20 16.28
CA ALA A 175 -9.49 -7.09 17.24
C ALA A 175 -10.76 -6.46 17.81
N ILE A 176 -10.71 -5.17 18.14
CA ILE A 176 -11.84 -4.41 18.66
C ILE A 176 -12.93 -4.24 17.60
N MET A 177 -12.56 -3.97 16.34
CA MET A 177 -13.51 -3.96 15.23
C MET A 177 -14.23 -5.30 15.10
N GLY A 178 -13.50 -6.42 15.17
CA GLY A 178 -14.08 -7.76 15.11
C GLY A 178 -15.06 -8.03 16.24
N VAL A 179 -14.67 -7.76 17.48
CA VAL A 179 -15.53 -7.93 18.66
C VAL A 179 -16.76 -7.02 18.58
N SER A 180 -16.58 -5.77 18.16
CA SER A 180 -17.67 -4.81 17.98
C SER A 180 -18.67 -5.25 16.92
N ALA A 181 -18.24 -5.99 15.89
CA ALA A 181 -19.16 -6.56 14.90
C ALA A 181 -20.18 -7.52 15.54
N LEU A 182 -19.78 -8.31 16.54
CA LEU A 182 -20.70 -9.18 17.26
C LEU A 182 -21.67 -8.39 18.13
N PHE A 183 -21.17 -7.40 18.89
CA PHE A 183 -21.98 -6.64 19.86
C PHE A 183 -22.89 -5.60 19.23
N LEU A 184 -22.49 -5.00 18.11
CA LEU A 184 -23.25 -3.95 17.44
C LEU A 184 -24.30 -4.53 16.48
N HIS A 185 -24.20 -5.80 16.09
CA HIS A 185 -25.13 -6.39 15.12
C HIS A 185 -26.60 -6.40 15.61
N PRO A 186 -26.92 -6.76 16.87
CA PRO A 186 -28.30 -6.70 17.36
C PRO A 186 -28.89 -5.28 17.40
N ILE A 187 -28.04 -4.24 17.44
CA ILE A 187 -28.46 -2.83 17.61
C ILE A 187 -28.50 -2.11 16.26
N LEU A 188 -27.49 -2.32 15.43
CA LEU A 188 -27.24 -1.56 14.20
C LEU A 188 -27.33 -2.42 12.94
N GLY A 189 -27.45 -3.75 13.05
CA GLY A 189 -27.39 -4.68 11.92
C GLY A 189 -28.47 -4.50 10.86
N GLY A 190 -29.58 -3.80 11.17
CA GLY A 190 -30.60 -3.40 10.20
C GLY A 190 -30.21 -2.19 9.34
N ASN A 191 -29.16 -1.45 9.69
CA ASN A 191 -28.66 -0.30 8.93
C ASN A 191 -27.17 -0.48 8.64
N ARG A 192 -26.85 -0.79 7.38
CA ARG A 192 -25.48 -1.07 6.92
C ARG A 192 -24.50 0.06 7.23
N LEU A 193 -24.86 1.32 6.97
CA LEU A 193 -24.00 2.47 7.23
C LEU A 193 -23.68 2.57 8.72
N ASN A 194 -24.70 2.58 9.58
CA ASN A 194 -24.53 2.73 11.02
C ASN A 194 -23.72 1.56 11.61
N TYR A 195 -23.97 0.34 11.15
CA TYR A 195 -23.22 -0.84 11.57
C TYR A 195 -21.73 -0.75 11.19
N LEU A 196 -21.42 -0.38 9.94
CA LEU A 196 -20.05 -0.23 9.46
C LEU A 196 -19.30 0.91 10.16
N VAL A 197 -19.95 2.07 10.30
CA VAL A 197 -19.39 3.22 11.04
C VAL A 197 -19.17 2.85 12.50
N GLY A 198 -20.09 2.12 13.13
CA GLY A 198 -19.94 1.64 14.49
C GLY A 198 -18.73 0.71 14.67
N ILE A 199 -18.58 -0.27 13.77
CA ILE A 199 -17.43 -1.19 13.79
C ILE A 199 -16.11 -0.43 13.60
N VAL A 200 -15.99 0.30 12.49
CA VAL A 200 -14.73 0.97 12.14
C VAL A 200 -14.42 2.07 13.15
N GLY A 201 -15.44 2.81 13.59
CA GLY A 201 -15.34 3.84 14.62
C GLY A 201 -14.90 3.29 15.97
N SER A 202 -15.25 2.05 16.32
CA SER A 202 -14.76 1.42 17.56
C SER A 202 -13.23 1.21 17.53
N GLY A 203 -12.67 0.79 16.40
CA GLY A 203 -11.23 0.63 16.24
C GLY A 203 -10.49 1.96 16.22
N PHE A 204 -11.01 2.95 15.49
CA PHE A 204 -10.46 4.31 15.51
C PHE A 204 -10.53 4.94 16.91
N GLY A 205 -11.69 4.83 17.56
CA GLY A 205 -11.93 5.34 18.91
C GLY A 205 -10.98 4.71 19.92
N PHE A 206 -10.70 3.41 19.79
CA PHE A 206 -9.67 2.76 20.58
C PHE A 206 -8.29 3.34 20.34
N HIS A 207 -7.84 3.49 19.08
CA HIS A 207 -6.55 4.11 18.79
C HIS A 207 -6.48 5.54 19.35
N PHE A 208 -7.54 6.32 19.22
CA PHE A 208 -7.61 7.67 19.76
C PHE A 208 -7.43 7.69 21.28
N VAL A 209 -8.19 6.86 22.01
CA VAL A 209 -8.08 6.75 23.47
C VAL A 209 -6.71 6.22 23.89
N LEU A 210 -6.17 5.22 23.21
CA LEU A 210 -4.85 4.68 23.49
C LEU A 210 -3.75 5.73 23.25
N GLY A 211 -3.85 6.48 22.15
CA GLY A 211 -2.93 7.58 21.84
C GLY A 211 -2.97 8.70 22.88
N LEU A 212 -4.13 8.99 23.48
CA LEU A 212 -4.25 9.91 24.61
C LEU A 212 -3.55 9.38 25.86
N ILE A 213 -3.79 8.10 26.21
CA ILE A 213 -3.19 7.46 27.39
C ILE A 213 -1.67 7.39 27.28
N LEU A 214 -1.15 7.06 26.09
CA LEU A 214 0.29 6.92 25.86
C LEU A 214 1.00 8.25 25.56
N GLY A 215 0.25 9.36 25.42
CA GLY A 215 0.83 10.65 25.01
C GLY A 215 1.37 10.65 23.57
N GLN A 216 0.84 9.77 22.71
CA GLN A 216 1.32 9.52 21.35
C GLN A 216 0.42 10.14 20.26
N LEU A 217 -0.52 11.01 20.63
CA LEU A 217 -1.54 11.58 19.74
C LEU A 217 -1.02 12.61 18.71
N GLY A 218 0.19 12.42 18.19
CA GLY A 218 0.77 13.23 17.14
C GLY A 218 0.10 13.00 15.78
N PHE A 219 0.39 13.89 14.83
CA PHE A 219 -0.17 13.86 13.48
C PHE A 219 -0.01 12.50 12.79
N ILE A 220 1.20 11.93 12.83
CA ILE A 220 1.51 10.64 12.18
C ILE A 220 0.65 9.51 12.76
N TYR A 221 0.56 9.42 14.08
CA TYR A 221 -0.23 8.42 14.78
C TYR A 221 -1.71 8.50 14.40
N LEU A 222 -2.30 9.71 14.50
CA LEU A 222 -3.71 9.93 14.16
C LEU A 222 -4.00 9.64 12.69
N PHE A 223 -3.09 10.02 11.79
CA PHE A 223 -3.29 9.82 10.37
C PHE A 223 -3.19 8.33 9.99
N MET A 224 -2.25 7.58 10.57
CA MET A 224 -2.19 6.12 10.41
C MET A 224 -3.44 5.43 10.97
N ALA A 225 -3.90 5.81 12.16
CA ALA A 225 -5.13 5.27 12.77
C ALA A 225 -6.37 5.53 11.91
N LEU A 226 -6.47 6.74 11.33
CA LEU A 226 -7.54 7.09 10.40
C LEU A 226 -7.47 6.22 9.13
N LEU A 227 -6.28 6.07 8.54
CA LEU A 227 -6.11 5.27 7.32
C LEU A 227 -6.40 3.79 7.53
N TYR A 228 -6.03 3.21 8.69
CA TYR A 228 -6.43 1.85 9.05
C TYR A 228 -7.95 1.70 9.08
N SER A 229 -8.63 2.70 9.64
CA SER A 229 -10.08 2.73 9.74
C SER A 229 -10.75 2.86 8.37
N VAL A 230 -10.25 3.76 7.52
CA VAL A 230 -10.71 3.91 6.14
C VAL A 230 -10.49 2.64 5.33
N ALA A 231 -9.33 1.99 5.44
CA ALA A 231 -9.04 0.74 4.76
C ALA A 231 -10.02 -0.38 5.20
N ALA A 232 -10.25 -0.53 6.50
CA ALA A 232 -11.20 -1.49 7.04
C ALA A 232 -12.63 -1.19 6.55
N PHE A 233 -13.04 0.09 6.51
CA PHE A 233 -14.34 0.49 5.99
C PHE A 233 -14.54 0.10 4.53
N ILE A 234 -13.58 0.43 3.66
CA ILE A 234 -13.65 0.09 2.23
C ILE A 234 -13.72 -1.42 2.03
N LEU A 235 -12.89 -2.17 2.76
CA LEU A 235 -12.88 -3.63 2.66
C LEU A 235 -14.18 -4.28 3.13
N LEU A 236 -14.75 -3.80 4.25
CA LEU A 236 -16.04 -4.29 4.72
C LEU A 236 -17.18 -3.92 3.79
N GLN A 237 -17.16 -2.71 3.22
CA GLN A 237 -18.12 -2.32 2.21
C GLN A 237 -18.06 -3.24 0.99
N HIS A 238 -16.85 -3.52 0.51
CA HIS A 238 -16.65 -4.42 -0.61
C HIS A 238 -17.10 -5.85 -0.28
N TYR A 239 -16.78 -6.33 0.92
CA TYR A 239 -17.20 -7.64 1.40
C TYR A 239 -18.72 -7.80 1.45
N ILE A 240 -19.42 -6.85 2.06
CA ILE A 240 -20.88 -6.91 2.22
C ILE A 240 -21.60 -6.83 0.86
N GLN A 241 -20.98 -6.17 -0.13
CA GLN A 241 -21.53 -6.12 -1.48
C GLN A 241 -21.23 -7.37 -2.31
N ALA A 242 -20.12 -8.07 -2.05
CA ALA A 242 -19.76 -9.26 -2.78
C ALA A 242 -20.77 -10.39 -2.48
N SER A 243 -21.43 -10.92 -3.51
CA SER A 243 -22.36 -12.04 -3.33
C SER A 243 -21.60 -13.28 -2.81
N SER A 244 -22.23 -13.95 -1.85
CA SER A 244 -21.66 -14.95 -0.96
C SER A 244 -20.81 -16.03 -1.64
N SER A 245 -19.50 -16.01 -1.41
CA SER A 245 -18.66 -17.21 -1.50
C SER A 245 -17.69 -17.26 -0.32
N THR A 246 -17.61 -18.40 0.34
CA THR A 246 -16.84 -18.60 1.59
C THR A 246 -15.34 -18.37 1.42
N ASN A 247 -14.79 -18.63 0.22
CA ASN A 247 -13.38 -18.35 -0.11
C ASN A 247 -13.03 -16.85 -0.07
N MET A 248 -14.02 -15.97 -0.16
CA MET A 248 -13.79 -14.54 -0.09
C MET A 248 -13.34 -14.10 1.30
N VAL A 249 -13.86 -14.70 2.38
CA VAL A 249 -13.56 -14.26 3.76
C VAL A 249 -12.06 -14.28 4.03
N HIS A 250 -11.37 -15.36 3.66
CA HIS A 250 -9.91 -15.46 3.86
C HIS A 250 -9.14 -14.44 3.03
N LEU A 251 -9.60 -14.13 1.82
CA LEU A 251 -8.98 -13.12 0.96
C LEU A 251 -9.18 -11.71 1.54
N TYR A 252 -10.38 -11.36 1.99
CA TYR A 252 -10.63 -10.06 2.63
C TYR A 252 -9.89 -9.89 3.95
N MET A 253 -9.75 -10.96 4.73
CA MET A 253 -8.89 -11.01 5.91
C MET A 253 -7.42 -10.71 5.53
N TYR A 254 -6.93 -11.32 4.46
CA TYR A 254 -5.58 -11.06 3.94
C TYR A 254 -5.42 -9.63 3.40
N TYR A 255 -6.40 -9.11 2.67
CA TYR A 255 -6.37 -7.76 2.13
C TYR A 255 -6.35 -6.69 3.21
N ASN A 256 -7.06 -6.91 4.32
CA ASN A 256 -7.02 -5.99 5.44
C ASN A 256 -5.64 -5.96 6.11
N PHE A 257 -5.02 -7.13 6.28
CA PHE A 257 -3.63 -7.23 6.70
C PHE A 257 -2.70 -6.47 5.75
N ILE A 258 -2.80 -6.71 4.44
CA ILE A 258 -1.96 -6.04 3.43
C ILE A 258 -2.15 -4.53 3.42
N ALA A 259 -3.39 -4.04 3.54
CA ALA A 259 -3.68 -2.62 3.60
C ALA A 259 -2.96 -1.94 4.77
N ILE A 260 -2.96 -2.57 5.96
CA ILE A 260 -2.22 -2.07 7.13
C ILE A 260 -0.72 -2.04 6.84
N ILE A 261 -0.15 -3.11 6.28
CA ILE A 261 1.27 -3.15 5.94
C ILE A 261 1.64 -2.08 4.91
N TYR A 262 0.79 -1.84 3.91
CA TYR A 262 1.03 -0.79 2.90
C TYR A 262 0.99 0.60 3.52
N ILE A 263 -0.01 0.89 4.36
CA ILE A 263 -0.07 2.15 5.10
C ILE A 263 1.21 2.33 5.91
N GLN A 264 1.65 1.29 6.62
CA GLN A 264 2.91 1.34 7.35
C GLN A 264 4.08 1.65 6.41
N LEU A 265 4.32 0.82 5.39
CA LEU A 265 5.45 0.98 4.46
C LEU A 265 5.48 2.36 3.81
N VAL A 266 4.32 2.90 3.41
CA VAL A 266 4.20 4.26 2.86
C VAL A 266 4.65 5.31 3.88
N PHE A 267 4.20 5.20 5.13
CA PHE A 267 4.62 6.14 6.17
C PHE A 267 6.08 5.99 6.54
N TYR A 268 6.59 4.77 6.60
CA TYR A 268 8.02 4.51 6.79
C TYR A 268 8.86 5.09 5.65
N TYR A 269 8.37 5.05 4.42
CA TYR A 269 9.07 5.63 3.27
C TYR A 269 9.01 7.17 3.25
N ILE A 270 7.83 7.75 3.50
CA ILE A 270 7.63 9.21 3.43
C ILE A 270 8.22 9.93 4.65
N PHE A 271 8.00 9.37 5.84
CA PHE A 271 8.32 10.04 7.11
C PHE A 271 9.49 9.38 7.86
N GLY A 272 9.94 8.18 7.46
CA GLY A 272 10.99 7.44 8.15
C GLY A 272 12.39 7.93 7.80
N TYR A 273 12.74 9.13 8.25
CA TYR A 273 14.15 9.52 8.40
C TYR A 273 14.91 8.45 9.20
N THR A 274 16.19 8.24 8.89
CA THR A 274 17.02 7.41 9.77
C THR A 274 17.15 8.09 11.13
N LYS A 275 17.37 7.30 12.20
CA LYS A 275 17.68 7.87 13.53
C LYS A 275 18.85 8.87 13.48
N ALA A 276 19.81 8.66 12.56
CA ALA A 276 20.94 9.55 12.36
C ALA A 276 20.52 10.88 11.70
N ASP A 277 19.63 10.87 10.71
CA ASP A 277 19.15 12.07 10.03
C ASP A 277 18.29 12.93 10.96
N TYR A 278 17.45 12.30 11.77
CA TYR A 278 16.65 13.00 12.78
C TYR A 278 17.53 13.69 13.84
N LYS A 279 18.60 13.02 14.30
CA LYS A 279 19.56 13.58 15.25
C LYS A 279 20.32 14.78 14.66
N LYS A 280 20.65 14.75 13.36
CA LYS A 280 21.27 15.89 12.66
C LYS A 280 20.31 17.08 12.52
N LEU A 281 19.05 16.83 12.16
CA LEU A 281 18.01 17.87 12.02
C LEU A 281 17.74 18.60 13.35
N THR A 282 17.58 17.86 14.45
CA THR A 282 17.35 18.42 15.78
C THR A 282 18.56 19.21 16.30
N ALA A 283 19.79 18.73 16.05
CA ALA A 283 21.01 19.46 16.38
C ALA A 283 21.15 20.77 15.59
N ALA A 284 20.78 20.77 14.30
CA ALA A 284 20.79 21.98 13.47
C ALA A 284 19.79 23.03 13.95
N GLN A 285 18.59 22.62 14.36
CA GLN A 285 17.56 23.51 14.90
C GLN A 285 17.95 24.13 16.25
N ALA A 286 18.64 23.37 17.12
CA ALA A 286 19.14 23.86 18.40
C ALA A 286 20.27 24.90 18.24
N HIS A 287 21.05 24.81 17.15
CA HIS A 287 22.08 25.80 16.83
C HIS A 287 21.54 27.08 16.20
N SER A 288 20.42 27.02 15.47
CA SER A 288 19.77 28.22 14.90
C SER A 288 18.91 29.01 15.89
N ALA A 289 18.61 28.42 17.06
CA ALA A 289 17.81 29.05 18.12
C ALA A 289 18.67 29.74 19.20
N LYS A 290 19.99 29.76 19.03
CA LYS A 290 20.96 30.53 19.84
C LYS A 290 21.49 31.70 19.04
#